data_AF-A0A7Y7CR92-F1
#
_entry.id   AF-A0A7Y7CR92-F1
#
_cell.length_a   1.000
_cell.length_b   1.000
_cell.length_c   1.000
_cell.angle_alpha   90.00
_cell.angle_beta   90.00
_cell.angle_gamma   90.00
#
_symmetry.space_group_name_H-M   'P 1'
#
loop_
_entity.id
_entity.type
_entity.pdbx_description
1 polymer ?
#
loop_
_entity_poly.entity_id
_entity_poly.type
_entity_poly.pdbx_seq_one_letter_code
_entity_poly.pdbx_strand_id
1 'polypeptide(L)' 'MFGDISNMMGKLKEAQQKVEDTKKRLDTVLVDESSNDNKIKVTITANRTIKSIQIDDSLLNDAEELE' A
#
# COMPACT_ATOMS: atom_id res chain seq x y z
N MET A 1 -38.69 10.70 -7.17
CA MET A 1 -37.88 11.44 -6.18
C MET A 1 -37.50 10.57 -4.97
N PHE A 2 -38.41 10.13 -4.10
CA PHE A 2 -38.04 9.27 -2.95
C PHE A 2 -37.49 7.88 -3.34
N GLY A 3 -38.06 7.25 -4.38
CA GLY A 3 -37.53 5.97 -4.91
C GLY A 3 -36.12 6.10 -5.51
N ASP A 4 -35.83 7.24 -6.15
CA ASP A 4 -34.53 7.50 -6.77
C ASP A 4 -33.43 7.70 -5.71
N ILE A 5 -33.75 8.37 -4.60
CA ILE A 5 -32.83 8.56 -3.46
C ILE A 5 -32.56 7.23 -2.74
N SER A 6 -33.58 6.39 -2.55
CA SER A 6 -33.41 5.06 -1.94
C SER A 6 -32.49 4.16 -2.77
N ASN A 7 -32.70 4.13 -4.09
CA ASN A 7 -31.84 3.38 -5.02
C ASN A 7 -30.40 3.92 -5.05
N MET A 8 -30.23 5.24 -4.99
CA MET A 8 -28.90 5.86 -4.93
C MET A 8 -28.17 5.52 -3.62
N MET A 9 -28.86 5.55 -2.47
CA MET A 9 -28.28 5.16 -1.19
C MET A 9 -27.86 3.68 -1.16
N GLY A 10 -28.64 2.79 -1.80
CA GLY A 10 -28.26 1.38 -1.98
C GLY A 10 -26.94 1.23 -2.75
N LYS A 11 -26.83 1.90 -3.90
CA LYS A 11 -25.61 1.89 -4.72
C LYS A 11 -24.40 2.49 -3.99
N LEU A 12 -24.60 3.55 -3.21
CA LEU A 12 -23.52 4.15 -2.41
C LEU A 12 -23.01 3.18 -1.34
N LYS A 13 -23.91 2.48 -0.64
CA LYS A 13 -23.51 1.46 0.34
C LYS A 13 -22.75 0.30 -0.31
N GLU A 14 -23.19 -0.18 -1.46
CA GLU A 14 -22.48 -1.22 -2.21
C GLU A 14 -21.08 -0.76 -2.65
N ALA A 15 -20.97 0.49 -3.14
CA ALA A 15 -19.68 1.06 -3.51
C ALA A 15 -18.75 1.20 -2.30
N GLN A 16 -19.27 1.65 -1.15
CA GLN A 16 -18.52 1.72 0.11
C GLN A 16 -17.98 0.35 0.52
N GLN A 17 -18.83 -0.67 0.53
CA GLN A 17 -18.43 -2.05 0.87
C GLN A 17 -17.32 -2.55 -0.06
N LYS A 18 -17.48 -2.37 -1.38
CA LYS A 18 -16.47 -2.78 -2.37
C LYS A 18 -15.12 -2.07 -2.15
N VAL A 19 -15.15 -0.80 -1.79
CA VAL A 19 -13.92 -0.04 -1.49
C VAL A 19 -13.25 -0.59 -0.23
N GLU A 20 -14.01 -0.87 0.83
CA GLU A 20 -13.46 -1.46 2.06
C GLU A 20 -12.84 -2.84 1.82
N ASP A 21 -13.53 -3.71 1.08
CA ASP A 21 -13.02 -5.04 0.76
C ASP A 21 -11.78 -4.97 -0.13
N THR A 22 -11.74 -4.02 -1.07
CA THR A 22 -10.56 -3.77 -1.90
C THR A 22 -9.39 -3.30 -1.06
N LYS A 23 -9.59 -2.36 -0.12
CA LYS A 23 -8.54 -1.90 0.80
C LYS A 23 -7.95 -3.05 1.61
N LYS A 24 -8.79 -3.89 2.21
CA LYS A 24 -8.35 -5.08 2.95
C LYS A 24 -7.53 -6.03 2.08
N ARG A 25 -7.92 -6.21 0.82
CA ARG A 25 -7.14 -7.03 -0.13
C ARG A 25 -5.76 -6.42 -0.40
N LEU A 26 -5.68 -5.10 -0.56
CA LEU A 26 -4.41 -4.40 -0.80
C LEU A 26 -3.43 -4.54 0.38
N ASP A 27 -3.90 -4.78 1.61
CA ASP A 27 -3.05 -5.06 2.77
C ASP A 27 -2.32 -6.41 2.68
N THR A 28 -2.83 -7.34 1.87
CA THR A 28 -2.27 -8.70 1.72
C THR A 28 -1.33 -8.86 0.54
N VAL A 29 -1.38 -7.92 -0.41
CA VAL A 29 -0.52 -7.95 -1.60
C VAL A 29 0.83 -7.35 -1.21
N LEU A 30 1.89 -8.16 -1.25
CA LEU A 30 3.25 -7.74 -1.01
C LEU A 30 3.95 -7.38 -2.33
N VAL A 31 4.70 -6.29 -2.30
CA VAL A 31 5.57 -5.82 -3.37
C VAL A 31 6.96 -5.68 -2.80
N ASP A 32 7.93 -6.31 -3.46
CA ASP A 32 9.34 -6.22 -3.13
C ASP A 32 10.02 -5.33 -4.16
N GLU A 33 10.73 -4.33 -3.69
CA GLU A 33 11.54 -3.44 -4.51
C GLU A 33 12.96 -3.41 -3.98
N SER A 34 13.92 -3.14 -4.86
CA SER A 34 15.33 -2.98 -4.50
C SER A 34 15.91 -1.76 -5.20
N SER A 35 16.85 -1.09 -4.55
CA SER A 35 17.61 0.00 -5.16
C SER A 35 18.42 -0.51 -6.36
N ASN A 36 18.80 0.38 -7.27
CA ASN A 36 19.53 0.02 -8.48
C ASN A 36 20.86 -0.72 -8.22
N ASP A 37 21.47 -0.48 -7.06
CA ASP A 37 22.71 -1.09 -6.59
C ASP A 37 22.48 -2.29 -5.64
N ASN A 38 21.22 -2.66 -5.39
CA ASN A 38 20.78 -3.71 -4.47
C ASN A 38 21.18 -3.53 -3.00
N LYS A 39 21.63 -2.34 -2.59
CA LYS A 39 22.00 -2.06 -1.20
C LYS A 39 20.79 -1.81 -0.29
N ILE A 40 19.64 -1.46 -0.85
CA ILE A 40 18.38 -1.26 -0.11
C ILE A 40 17.32 -2.18 -0.70
N LYS A 41 16.64 -2.95 0.14
CA LYS A 41 15.48 -3.75 -0.23
C LYS A 41 14.30 -3.43 0.66
N VAL A 42 13.14 -3.15 0.06
CA VAL A 42 11.92 -2.80 0.79
C VAL A 42 10.81 -3.75 0.39
N THR A 43 10.12 -4.30 1.39
CA THR A 43 8.85 -5.00 1.19
C THR A 43 7.73 -4.09 1.68
N ILE A 44 6.78 -3.79 0.80
CA ILE A 44 5.65 -2.92 1.07
C ILE A 44 4.34 -3.62 0.66
N THR A 45 3.23 -3.31 1.32
CA THR A 45 1.92 -3.73 0.83
C THR A 45 1.46 -2.84 -0.33
N ALA A 46 0.56 -3.34 -1.17
CA ALA A 46 -0.10 -2.52 -2.18
C ALA A 46 -0.95 -1.39 -1.55
N ASN A 47 -1.31 -1.50 -0.27
CA ASN A 47 -1.90 -0.42 0.54
C ASN A 47 -0.85 0.50 1.22
N ARG A 48 0.37 0.54 0.69
CA ARG A 48 1.46 1.44 1.11
C ARG A 48 1.92 1.28 2.56
N THR A 49 1.77 0.09 3.15
CA THR A 49 2.32 -0.20 4.48
C THR A 49 3.66 -0.91 4.33
N ILE A 50 4.73 -0.31 4.85
CA ILE A 50 6.06 -0.94 4.87
C ILE A 50 6.04 -2.13 5.83
N LYS A 51 6.53 -3.29 5.37
CA LYS A 51 6.63 -4.52 6.16
C LYS A 51 8.07 -4.82 6.58
N SER A 52 9.03 -4.54 5.71
CA SER A 52 10.45 -4.65 6.03
C SER A 52 11.28 -3.71 5.17
N ILE A 53 12.39 -3.26 5.76
CA ILE A 53 13.47 -2.55 5.08
C ILE A 53 14.74 -3.31 5.44
N GLN A 54 15.52 -3.69 4.44
CA GLN A 54 16.86 -4.26 4.58
C GLN A 54 17.82 -3.26 3.97
N ILE A 55 18.87 -2.94 4.71
CA ILE A 55 19.90 -1.98 4.33
C ILE A 55 21.22 -2.70 4.46
N ASP A 56 22.04 -2.63 3.42
CA ASP A 56 23.40 -3.16 3.43
C ASP A 56 24.27 -2.37 4.42
N ASP A 57 25.05 -3.08 5.23
CA ASP A 57 25.89 -2.49 6.28
C ASP A 57 26.91 -1.49 5.72
N SER A 58 27.26 -1.56 4.43
CA SER A 58 28.14 -0.59 3.79
C SER A 58 27.57 0.83 3.79
N LEU A 59 26.24 0.98 3.69
CA LEU A 59 25.55 2.27 3.72
C LEU A 59 25.50 2.90 5.11
N LEU A 60 25.68 2.11 6.18
CA LEU A 60 25.62 2.62 7.56
C LEU A 60 26.82 3.49 7.94
N ASN A 61 27.85 3.54 7.09
CA ASN A 61 29.07 4.30 7.34
C ASN A 61 29.08 5.69 6.69
N ASP A 62 28.09 6.01 5.84
CA ASP A 62 28.01 7.30 5.14
C ASP A 62 26.56 7.80 5.10
N ALA A 63 26.26 8.81 5.93
CA ALA A 63 24.90 9.33 6.11
C ALA A 63 24.35 10.03 4.85
N GLU A 64 25.20 10.51 3.94
CA GLU A 64 24.76 11.16 2.69
C GLU A 64 24.28 10.13 1.65
N GLU A 65 24.76 8.88 1.70
CA GLU A 65 24.32 7.81 0.77
C GLU A 65 22.98 7.18 1.18
N LEU A 66 22.47 7.51 2.38
CA LEU A 66 21.23 7.00 2.97
C LEU A 66 19.99 7.89 2.73
N GLU A 67 20.17 9.18 2.42
CA GLU A 67 19.08 10.15 2.15
C GLU A 67 18.51 10.05 0.72
#